data_AF-A0A965MAH4-F1
#
_entry.id   AF-A0A965MAH4-F1
#
_cell.length_a   1.000
_cell.length_b   1.000
_cell.length_c   1.000
_cell.angle_alpha   90.00
_cell.angle_beta   90.00
_cell.angle_gamma   90.00
#
_symmetry.space_group_name_H-M   'P 1'
#
loop_
_entity.id
_entity.type
_entity.pdbx_description
1 polymer ?
#
loop_
_entity_poly.entity_id
_entity_poly.type
_entity_poly.pdbx_seq_one_letter_code
_entity_poly.pdbx_strand_id
1 'polypeptide(L)' 'MVSITLPDGSQRNFDGPVTVAEVAASIGAGLAKAALAGKVDG' A
#
# COMPACT_ATOMS: atom_id res chain seq x y z
N MET A 1 -8.77 -3.43 11.30
CA MET A 1 -8.27 -4.31 10.22
C MET A 1 -8.72 -3.76 8.88
N VAL A 2 -7.80 -3.20 8.12
CA VAL A 2 -8.00 -2.64 6.77
C VAL A 2 -7.39 -3.63 5.79
N SER A 3 -8.17 -4.13 4.84
CA SER A 3 -7.66 -4.95 3.75
C SER A 3 -7.48 -4.07 2.51
N ILE A 4 -6.26 -4.04 1.97
CA ILE A 4 -5.91 -3.26 0.79
C ILE A 4 -5.60 -4.22 -0.35
N THR A 5 -6.38 -4.11 -1.41
CA THR A 5 -6.16 -4.86 -2.64
C THR A 5 -5.28 -4.03 -3.58
N LEU A 6 -4.17 -4.62 -3.99
CA LEU A 6 -3.23 -4.05 -4.95
C LEU A 6 -3.65 -4.45 -6.38
N PRO A 7 -3.23 -3.68 -7.40
CA PRO A 7 -3.59 -3.94 -8.80
C PRO A 7 -3.01 -5.25 -9.36
N ASP A 8 -2.09 -5.89 -8.66
CA ASP A 8 -1.58 -7.23 -8.95
C ASP A 8 -2.50 -8.36 -8.45
N GLY A 9 -3.60 -8.02 -7.76
CA GLY A 9 -4.52 -8.96 -7.13
C GLY A 9 -4.12 -9.37 -5.70
N SER A 10 -2.96 -8.91 -5.22
CA SER A 10 -2.51 -9.19 -3.85
C SER A 10 -3.35 -8.41 -2.84
N GLN A 11 -3.75 -9.06 -1.75
CA GLN A 11 -4.41 -8.41 -0.62
C GLN A 11 -3.45 -8.30 0.56
N ARG A 12 -3.44 -7.15 1.20
CA ARG A 12 -2.64 -6.89 2.41
C ARG A 12 -3.52 -6.40 3.54
N ASN A 13 -3.40 -7.05 4.68
CA ASN A 13 -4.13 -6.70 5.89
C ASN A 13 -3.25 -5.82 6.79
N PHE A 14 -3.82 -4.71 7.24
CA PHE A 14 -3.20 -3.79 8.18
C PHE A 14 -4.10 -3.61 9.39
N ASP A 15 -3.54 -3.56 10.59
CA ASP A 15 -4.34 -3.53 11.82
C ASP A 15 -4.96 -2.16 12.13
N GLY A 16 -4.41 -1.09 11.55
CA GLY A 16 -4.86 0.29 11.75
C GLY A 16 -5.06 1.08 10.46
N PRO A 17 -5.39 2.38 10.57
CA PRO A 17 -5.37 3.29 9.42
C PRO A 17 -3.95 3.37 8.88
N VAL A 18 -3.79 3.16 7.57
CA VAL A 18 -2.48 3.14 6.90
C VAL A 18 -2.44 4.15 5.78
N THR A 19 -1.25 4.70 5.57
CA THR A 19 -0.94 5.63 4.50
C THR A 19 -0.44 4.87 3.27
N VAL A 20 -0.54 5.49 2.10
CA VAL A 20 0.00 4.93 0.85
C VAL A 20 1.51 4.64 0.99
N ALA A 21 2.24 5.51 1.69
CA ALA A 21 3.66 5.34 1.93
C ALA A 21 3.95 4.06 2.76
N GLU A 22 3.16 3.78 3.79
CA GLU A 22 3.27 2.55 4.58
C GLU A 22 2.94 1.31 3.76
N VAL A 23 1.92 1.39 2.89
CA VAL A 23 1.60 0.29 1.97
C VAL A 23 2.78 0.03 1.03
N ALA A 24 3.37 1.08 0.43
CA ALA A 24 4.53 0.94 -0.43
C ALA A 24 5.77 0.41 0.31
N ALA A 25 6.00 0.86 1.55
CA ALA A 25 7.04 0.36 2.44
C ALA A 25 6.87 -1.12 2.77
N SER A 26 5.62 -1.57 2.98
CA SER A 26 5.33 -2.98 3.20
C SER A 26 5.67 -3.85 1.98
N ILE A 27 5.51 -3.31 0.76
CA ILE A 27 5.80 -4.04 -0.49
C ILE A 27 7.32 -4.13 -0.70
N GLY A 28 8.04 -3.04 -0.45
CA GLY A 28 9.50 -3.06 -0.43
C GLY A 28 10.10 -1.67 -0.39
N ALA A 29 11.30 -1.55 0.18
CA ALA A 29 12.00 -0.27 0.35
C ALA A 29 12.26 0.46 -0.99
N GLY A 30 12.47 -0.28 -2.07
CA GLY A 30 12.64 0.30 -3.41
C GLY A 30 11.36 0.97 -3.93
N LEU A 31 10.21 0.32 -3.75
CA LEU A 31 8.92 0.89 -4.14
C LEU A 31 8.55 2.06 -3.24
N ALA A 32 8.79 1.96 -1.93
CA ALA A 32 8.57 3.04 -0.97
C ALA A 32 9.32 4.32 -1.34
N LYS A 33 10.56 4.17 -1.83
CA LYS A 33 11.40 5.29 -2.27
C LYS A 33 10.94 5.88 -3.60
N ALA A 34 10.39 5.05 -4.50
CA ALA A 34 9.90 5.48 -5.80
C ALA A 34 8.46 6.02 -5.77
N ALA A 35 7.67 5.65 -4.76
CA ALA A 35 6.27 6.02 -4.62
C ALA A 35 6.12 7.52 -4.27
N LEU A 36 5.68 8.32 -5.23
CA LEU A 36 5.35 9.74 -5.01
C LEU A 36 3.91 9.96 -4.52
N ALA A 37 2.97 9.13 -4.97
CA ALA A 37 1.55 9.20 -4.63
C ALA A 37 0.88 7.83 -4.79
N GLY A 38 -0.33 7.69 -4.24
CA GLY A 38 -1.17 6.52 -4.43
C GLY A 38 -2.53 6.89 -4.97
N LYS A 39 -3.07 6.02 -5.81
CA LYS A 39 -4.45 6.10 -6.28
C LYS A 39 -5.28 5.13 -5.45
N VAL A 40 -6.32 5.65 -4.79
CA VAL A 40 -7.27 4.87 -3.96
C VAL A 40 -8.66 5.01 -4.60
N ASP A 41 -9.40 3.90 -4.72
CA ASP A 41 -10.78 3.86 -5.21
C ASP A 41 -11.01 4.63 -6.52
N GLY A 42 -10.21 4.24 -7.50
CA GLY A 42 -9.88 4.99 -8.69
C GLY A 42 -10.97 5.50 -9.61
#